data_AF-A0A1I9YMB7-F1
#
_entry.id   AF-A0A1I9YMB7-F1
#
_cell.length_a   1.000
_cell.length_b   1.000
_cell.length_c   1.000
_cell.angle_alpha   90.00
_cell.angle_beta   90.00
_cell.angle_gamma   90.00
#
_symmetry.space_group_name_H-M   'P 1'
#
loop_
_entity.id
_entity.type
_entity.pdbx_description
1 polymer ?
#
loop_
_entity_poly.entity_id
_entity_poly.type
_entity_poly.pdbx_seq_one_letter_code
_entity_poly.pdbx_strand_id
1 'polypeptide(L)'
;MKKIAAFALVACALAACSSPEKQAQRVQQEILHSEPNLAAAQRDAVIDCTPANCDAAWAATKRYIEQHSDTHVIRADAIAIDTDVPDDSGKAAFSATRADKSTGGATLSLFAQCRGMYGPDSEKGSDYDECADKILKTQNGYVPYLRSHASAQ
;
A
#
# COMPACT_ATOMS: atom_id res chain seq x y z
N MET A 1 -7.86 -35.23 64.20
CA MET A 1 -8.27 -34.80 62.84
C MET A 1 -8.43 -33.29 62.82
N LYS A 2 -7.61 -32.56 62.06
CA LYS A 2 -7.84 -31.17 61.64
C LYS A 2 -6.98 -30.93 60.40
N LYS A 3 -7.62 -30.93 59.23
CA LYS A 3 -6.98 -30.78 57.92
C LYS A 3 -6.76 -29.30 57.67
N ILE A 4 -5.51 -28.85 57.57
CA ILE A 4 -5.17 -27.50 57.10
C ILE A 4 -4.73 -27.65 55.65
N ALA A 5 -5.65 -27.38 54.73
CA ALA A 5 -5.33 -27.23 53.32
C ALA A 5 -4.83 -25.80 53.11
N ALA A 6 -3.51 -25.63 52.92
CA ALA A 6 -2.94 -24.37 52.50
C ALA A 6 -3.01 -24.29 50.97
N PHE A 7 -3.87 -23.41 50.47
CA PHE A 7 -4.00 -23.06 49.06
C PHE A 7 -2.70 -22.44 48.56
N ALA A 8 -2.06 -23.09 47.58
CA ALA A 8 -0.96 -22.51 46.83
C ALA A 8 -1.52 -21.44 45.87
N LEU A 9 -1.48 -20.17 46.29
CA LEU A 9 -1.66 -19.01 45.41
C LEU A 9 -0.38 -18.85 44.58
N VAL A 10 -0.31 -19.59 43.46
CA VAL A 10 0.64 -19.27 42.38
C VAL A 10 0.07 -18.07 41.65
N ALA A 11 0.42 -16.87 42.13
CA ALA A 11 0.26 -15.65 41.38
C ALA A 11 1.28 -15.68 40.23
N CYS A 12 0.88 -16.21 39.08
CA CYS A 12 1.59 -15.98 37.83
C CYS A 12 1.53 -14.48 37.55
N ALA A 13 2.59 -13.75 37.92
CA ALA A 13 2.83 -12.41 37.46
C ALA A 13 3.03 -12.47 35.94
N LEU A 14 1.94 -12.31 35.19
CA LEU A 14 1.95 -12.01 33.76
C LEU A 14 2.44 -10.56 33.58
N ALA A 15 3.68 -10.27 34.01
CA ALA A 15 4.38 -9.11 33.51
C ALA A 15 4.66 -9.42 32.03
N ALA A 16 3.89 -8.77 31.17
CA ALA A 16 3.88 -8.97 29.73
C ALA A 16 5.30 -9.09 29.15
N CYS A 17 5.60 -10.22 28.52
CA CYS A 17 6.80 -10.43 27.72
C CYS A 17 6.72 -9.64 26.40
N SER A 18 6.64 -8.31 26.44
CA SER A 18 7.04 -7.50 25.29
C SER A 18 8.56 -7.35 25.37
N SER A 19 9.30 -8.15 24.61
CA SER A 19 10.75 -7.97 24.52
C SER A 19 11.05 -6.59 23.92
N PRO A 20 12.17 -5.95 24.29
CA PRO A 20 12.61 -4.68 23.69
C PRO A 20 12.63 -4.73 22.15
N GLU A 21 12.92 -5.89 21.59
CA GLU A 21 12.91 -6.16 20.14
C GLU A 21 11.52 -5.96 19.51
N LYS A 22 10.46 -6.47 20.13
CA LYS A 22 9.08 -6.28 19.65
C LYS A 22 8.65 -4.82 19.71
N GLN A 23 9.10 -4.09 20.72
CA GLN A 23 8.83 -2.67 20.85
C GLN A 23 9.57 -1.86 19.77
N ALA A 24 10.84 -2.17 19.51
CA ALA A 24 11.61 -1.56 18.44
C ALA A 24 11.00 -1.84 17.05
N GLN A 25 10.53 -3.06 16.80
CA GLN A 25 9.83 -3.42 15.58
C GLN A 25 8.56 -2.62 15.37
N ARG A 26 7.73 -2.46 16.42
CA ARG A 26 6.51 -1.65 16.35
C ARG A 26 6.83 -0.20 16.00
N VAL A 27 7.79 0.43 16.68
CA VAL A 27 8.19 1.83 16.40
C VAL A 27 8.70 1.96 14.97
N GLN A 28 9.49 0.99 14.49
CA GLN A 28 9.94 0.98 13.10
C GLN A 28 8.78 0.90 12.12
N GLN A 29 7.78 0.07 12.39
CA GLN A 29 6.59 -0.06 11.56
C GLN A 29 5.76 1.23 11.56
N GLU A 30 5.55 1.86 12.72
CA GLU A 30 4.87 3.16 12.83
C GLU A 30 5.57 4.26 12.02
N ILE A 31 6.91 4.26 12.01
CA ILE A 31 7.70 5.17 11.17
C ILE A 31 7.50 4.86 9.69
N LEU A 32 7.57 3.57 9.30
CA LEU A 32 7.38 3.15 7.91
C LEU A 32 5.99 3.55 7.40
N HIS A 33 4.95 3.33 8.19
CA HIS A 33 3.55 3.62 7.88
C HIS A 33 3.16 5.07 8.13
N SER A 34 4.12 5.98 8.29
CA SER A 34 3.81 7.37 8.58
C SER A 34 3.22 8.10 7.36
N GLU A 35 2.39 9.11 7.61
CA GLU A 35 1.82 9.98 6.57
C GLU A 35 2.87 10.56 5.60
N PRO A 36 4.05 11.02 6.06
CA PRO A 36 5.09 11.49 5.14
C PRO A 36 5.59 10.43 4.17
N ASN A 37 5.68 9.17 4.59
CA ASN A 37 6.12 8.08 3.73
C ASN A 37 5.04 7.70 2.71
N LEU A 38 3.77 7.67 3.12
CA LEU A 38 2.65 7.47 2.20
C LEU A 38 2.60 8.58 1.15
N ALA A 39 2.76 9.84 1.58
CA ALA A 39 2.81 10.98 0.67
C ALA A 39 4.03 10.94 -0.26
N ALA A 40 5.18 10.44 0.21
CA ALA A 40 6.35 10.24 -0.64
C ALA A 40 6.11 9.14 -1.68
N ALA A 41 5.62 7.98 -1.27
CA ALA A 41 5.32 6.88 -2.18
C ALA A 41 4.33 7.29 -3.28
N GLN A 42 3.29 8.06 -2.93
CA GLN A 42 2.31 8.56 -3.90
C GLN A 42 2.93 9.55 -4.90
N ARG A 43 3.83 10.43 -4.44
CA ARG A 43 4.53 11.38 -5.33
C ARG A 43 5.55 10.70 -6.23
N ASP A 44 6.19 9.65 -5.73
CA ASP A 44 7.28 8.95 -6.42
C ASP A 44 6.77 7.83 -7.33
N ALA A 45 5.48 7.44 -7.22
CA ALA A 45 4.80 6.49 -8.11
C ALA A 45 4.44 7.09 -9.48
N VAL A 46 5.41 7.77 -10.10
CA VAL A 46 5.29 8.49 -11.37
C VAL A 46 6.49 8.14 -12.26
N ILE A 47 6.23 7.89 -13.54
CA ILE A 47 7.30 7.66 -14.53
C ILE A 47 6.93 8.28 -15.88
N ASP A 48 7.93 8.86 -16.54
CA ASP A 48 7.80 9.31 -17.92
C ASP A 48 8.16 8.18 -18.89
N CYS A 49 7.39 8.08 -19.96
CA CYS A 49 7.66 7.23 -21.11
C CYS A 49 7.89 8.08 -22.37
N THR A 50 8.63 7.52 -23.32
CA THR A 50 8.87 8.12 -24.64
C THR A 50 7.85 7.59 -25.64
N PRO A 51 7.65 8.25 -26.80
CA PRO A 51 6.77 7.71 -27.84
C PRO A 51 7.07 6.25 -28.22
N ALA A 52 8.34 5.84 -28.17
CA ALA A 52 8.77 4.50 -28.55
C ALA A 52 8.31 3.40 -27.59
N ASN A 53 8.06 3.72 -26.32
CA ASN A 53 7.73 2.72 -25.30
C ASN A 53 6.48 3.02 -24.46
N CYS A 54 5.79 4.15 -24.70
CA CYS A 54 4.63 4.52 -23.89
C CYS A 54 3.49 3.50 -23.92
N ASP A 55 3.17 2.91 -25.07
CA ASP A 55 2.08 1.93 -25.13
C ASP A 55 2.43 0.63 -24.41
N ALA A 56 3.69 0.20 -24.49
CA ALA A 56 4.20 -0.93 -23.71
C ALA A 56 4.20 -0.64 -22.20
N ALA A 57 4.60 0.57 -21.81
CA ALA A 57 4.56 1.03 -20.42
C ALA A 57 3.13 1.08 -19.89
N TRP A 58 2.19 1.60 -20.67
CA TRP A 58 0.79 1.66 -20.29
C TRP A 58 0.14 0.29 -20.14
N ALA A 59 0.43 -0.64 -21.06
CA ALA A 59 0.00 -2.03 -20.92
C ALA A 59 0.63 -2.72 -19.70
N ALA A 60 1.88 -2.39 -19.36
CA ALA A 60 2.53 -2.89 -18.15
C ALA A 60 1.90 -2.29 -16.88
N THR A 61 1.53 -1.01 -16.87
CA THR A 61 0.79 -0.37 -15.77
C THR A 61 -0.52 -1.09 -15.50
N LYS A 62 -1.29 -1.42 -16.54
CA LYS A 62 -2.53 -2.21 -16.38
C LYS A 62 -2.24 -3.56 -15.70
N ARG A 63 -1.26 -4.31 -16.20
CA ARG A 63 -0.88 -5.61 -15.59
C ARG A 63 -0.41 -5.46 -14.14
N TYR A 64 0.28 -4.37 -13.82
CA TYR A 64 0.72 -4.09 -12.46
C TYR A 64 -0.49 -3.89 -11.53
N ILE A 65 -1.44 -3.06 -11.95
CA ILE A 65 -2.68 -2.83 -11.20
C ILE A 65 -3.45 -4.15 -11.00
N GLU A 66 -3.60 -4.96 -12.05
CA GLU A 66 -4.29 -6.27 -11.97
C GLU A 66 -3.62 -7.25 -10.98
N GLN A 67 -2.31 -7.14 -10.76
CA GLN A 67 -1.57 -8.01 -9.83
C GLN A 67 -1.61 -7.53 -8.37
N HIS A 68 -1.87 -6.24 -8.16
CA HIS A 68 -1.68 -5.59 -6.87
C HIS A 68 -2.97 -5.03 -6.26
N SER A 69 -4.02 -4.83 -7.05
CA SER A 69 -5.31 -4.37 -6.58
C SER A 69 -6.16 -5.52 -6.04
N ASP A 70 -6.79 -5.28 -4.89
CA ASP A 70 -7.80 -6.19 -4.32
C ASP A 70 -9.12 -6.14 -5.12
N THR A 71 -9.34 -5.09 -5.91
CA THR A 71 -10.49 -4.93 -6.81
C THR A 71 -10.11 -5.02 -8.28
N HIS A 72 -11.04 -5.51 -9.10
CA HIS A 72 -10.82 -5.73 -10.53
C HIS A 72 -10.84 -4.42 -11.33
N VAL A 73 -10.13 -4.39 -12.47
CA VAL A 73 -10.14 -3.26 -13.41
C VAL A 73 -11.51 -3.15 -14.09
N ILE A 74 -12.14 -1.99 -13.99
CA ILE A 74 -13.45 -1.67 -14.59
C ILE A 74 -13.33 -0.74 -15.82
N ARG A 75 -12.23 0.01 -15.90
CA ARG A 75 -11.90 0.88 -17.05
C ARG A 75 -10.41 0.76 -17.36
N ALA A 76 -10.08 0.61 -18.63
CA ALA A 76 -8.72 0.71 -19.12
C ALA A 76 -8.77 1.24 -20.55
N ASP A 77 -8.53 2.53 -20.71
CA ASP A 77 -8.52 3.22 -21.99
C ASP A 77 -7.18 3.95 -22.21
N ALA A 78 -7.13 4.87 -23.17
CA ALA A 78 -5.89 5.55 -23.52
C ALA A 78 -5.37 6.52 -22.44
N ILE A 79 -6.21 6.96 -21.49
CA ILE A 79 -5.87 8.01 -20.51
C ILE A 79 -6.02 7.57 -19.06
N ALA A 80 -6.83 6.53 -18.79
CA ALA A 80 -7.11 6.07 -17.44
C ALA A 80 -7.19 4.53 -17.34
N ILE A 81 -6.72 4.01 -16.21
CA ILE A 81 -7.00 2.66 -15.72
C ILE A 81 -7.63 2.82 -14.35
N ASP A 82 -8.83 2.30 -14.16
CA ASP A 82 -9.53 2.32 -12.86
C ASP A 82 -9.96 0.93 -12.47
N THR A 83 -9.84 0.68 -11.18
CA THR A 83 -10.41 -0.50 -10.53
C THR A 83 -11.71 -0.14 -9.84
N ASP A 84 -12.51 -1.16 -9.54
CA ASP A 84 -13.72 -0.98 -8.74
C ASP A 84 -13.40 -0.41 -7.35
N VAL A 85 -14.39 0.21 -6.72
CA VAL A 85 -14.25 0.76 -5.38
C VAL A 85 -14.18 -0.39 -4.37
N PRO A 86 -13.27 -0.36 -3.37
CA PRO A 86 -13.23 -1.36 -2.31
C PRO A 86 -14.57 -1.48 -1.57
N ASP A 87 -15.16 -2.67 -1.62
CA ASP A 87 -16.42 -3.02 -0.95
C ASP A 87 -16.24 -3.17 0.58
N ASP A 88 -15.07 -3.64 1.01
CA ASP A 88 -14.72 -3.88 2.42
C ASP A 88 -13.50 -3.06 2.89
N SER A 89 -13.37 -2.96 4.21
CA SER A 89 -12.22 -2.34 4.88
C SER A 89 -10.93 -3.11 4.63
N GLY A 90 -9.78 -2.42 4.57
CA GLY A 90 -8.46 -3.03 4.36
C GLY A 90 -8.17 -3.43 2.90
N LYS A 91 -9.17 -3.43 2.01
CA LYS A 91 -8.96 -3.70 0.58
C LYS A 91 -8.39 -2.48 -0.14
N ALA A 92 -7.23 -2.65 -0.77
CA ALA A 92 -6.54 -1.61 -1.53
C ALA A 92 -6.91 -1.69 -3.02
N ALA A 93 -7.40 -0.59 -3.57
CA ALA A 93 -7.67 -0.40 -4.99
C ALA A 93 -6.63 0.56 -5.59
N PHE A 94 -6.21 0.30 -6.82
CA PHE A 94 -5.22 1.12 -7.51
C PHE A 94 -5.73 1.57 -8.87
N SER A 95 -5.49 2.83 -9.20
CA SER A 95 -5.79 3.42 -10.50
C SER A 95 -4.56 4.08 -11.09
N ALA A 96 -4.58 4.38 -12.38
CA ALA A 96 -3.52 5.11 -13.03
C ALA A 96 -4.05 6.09 -14.07
N THR A 97 -3.27 7.15 -14.30
CA THR A 97 -3.50 8.08 -15.40
C THR A 97 -2.31 8.11 -16.35
N ARG A 98 -2.60 8.41 -17.61
CA ARG A 98 -1.62 8.70 -18.67
C ARG A 98 -1.85 10.13 -19.16
N ALA A 99 -0.87 10.99 -18.91
CA ALA A 99 -0.90 12.39 -19.31
C ALA A 99 0.13 12.64 -20.41
N ASP A 100 -0.32 12.90 -21.64
CA ASP A 100 0.59 13.15 -22.76
C ASP A 100 1.42 14.42 -22.56
N LYS A 101 2.69 14.36 -22.97
CA LYS A 101 3.63 15.49 -22.88
C LYS A 101 3.70 16.22 -24.22
N SER A 102 3.87 17.54 -24.18
CA SER A 102 4.03 18.38 -25.39
C SER A 102 5.24 17.99 -26.25
N THR A 103 6.26 17.37 -25.64
CA THR A 103 7.47 16.86 -26.30
C THR A 103 7.28 15.47 -26.91
N GLY A 104 6.07 14.91 -26.86
CA GLY A 104 5.79 13.50 -27.12
C GLY A 104 6.04 12.63 -25.89
N GLY A 105 5.45 11.42 -25.92
CA GLY A 105 5.43 10.52 -24.78
C GLY A 105 4.36 10.94 -23.76
N ALA A 106 4.44 10.39 -22.55
CA ALA A 106 3.47 10.64 -21.50
C ALA A 106 4.08 10.47 -20.10
N THR A 107 3.44 11.07 -19.11
CA THR A 107 3.65 10.81 -17.69
C THR A 107 2.60 9.80 -17.23
N LEU A 108 3.06 8.70 -16.64
CA LEU A 108 2.21 7.67 -16.06
C LEU A 108 2.25 7.78 -14.53
N SER A 109 1.09 7.94 -13.91
CA SER A 109 0.98 8.11 -12.45
C SER A 109 0.09 7.02 -11.86
N LEU A 110 0.52 6.40 -10.77
CA LEU A 110 -0.25 5.40 -10.02
C LEU A 110 -0.85 6.04 -8.76
N PHE A 111 -2.09 5.70 -8.45
CA PHE A 111 -2.83 6.18 -7.28
C PHE A 111 -3.36 5.00 -6.48
N ALA A 112 -3.57 5.23 -5.18
CA ALA A 112 -4.12 4.22 -4.30
C ALA A 112 -5.32 4.75 -3.52
N GLN A 113 -6.27 3.86 -3.26
CA GLN A 113 -7.37 4.04 -2.32
C GLN A 113 -7.45 2.80 -1.44
N CYS A 114 -7.70 2.99 -0.14
CA CYS A 114 -7.96 1.87 0.76
C CYS A 114 -9.09 2.23 1.71
N ARG A 115 -10.15 1.42 1.72
CA ARG A 115 -11.32 1.68 2.56
C ARG A 115 -11.00 1.38 4.02
N GLY A 116 -11.46 2.25 4.91
CA GLY A 116 -11.22 2.14 6.36
C GLY A 116 -9.80 2.49 6.80
N MET A 117 -8.96 2.99 5.89
CA MET A 117 -7.65 3.55 6.24
C MET A 117 -7.79 4.79 7.13
N TYR A 118 -8.77 5.67 6.84
CA TYR A 118 -9.06 6.86 7.63
C TYR A 118 -10.52 6.86 8.10
N GLY A 119 -10.73 7.29 9.34
CA GLY A 119 -12.04 7.53 9.95
C GLY A 119 -12.49 8.99 9.83
N PRO A 120 -13.48 9.40 10.64
CA PRO A 120 -13.84 10.81 10.80
C PRO A 120 -12.62 11.67 11.16
N ASP A 121 -12.62 12.93 10.72
CA ASP A 121 -11.56 13.90 11.00
C ASP A 121 -10.14 13.47 10.57
N SER A 122 -10.04 12.55 9.61
CA SER A 122 -8.77 11.96 9.11
C SER A 122 -7.97 11.21 10.16
N GLU A 123 -8.62 10.73 11.23
CA GLU A 123 -7.98 9.83 12.19
C GLU A 123 -7.63 8.49 11.53
N LYS A 124 -6.55 7.86 11.98
CA LYS A 124 -6.17 6.52 11.50
C LYS A 124 -7.28 5.53 11.84
N GLY A 125 -7.83 4.87 10.82
CA GLY A 125 -8.85 3.85 10.97
C GLY A 125 -8.28 2.51 11.45
N SER A 126 -9.16 1.53 11.66
CA SER A 126 -8.80 0.19 12.16
C SER A 126 -7.80 -0.55 11.27
N ASP A 127 -7.87 -0.31 9.96
CA ASP A 127 -7.09 -1.02 8.95
C ASP A 127 -5.97 -0.14 8.37
N TYR A 128 -5.62 0.93 9.07
CA TYR A 128 -4.59 1.87 8.63
C TYR A 128 -3.27 1.16 8.32
N ASP A 129 -2.78 0.30 9.21
CA ASP A 129 -1.50 -0.37 9.03
C ASP A 129 -1.53 -1.38 7.88
N GLU A 130 -2.62 -2.13 7.72
CA GLU A 130 -2.79 -3.04 6.58
C GLU A 130 -2.82 -2.28 5.25
N CYS A 131 -3.61 -1.19 5.20
CA CYS A 131 -3.67 -0.32 4.04
C CYS A 131 -2.31 0.32 3.73
N ALA A 132 -1.62 0.84 4.75
CA ALA A 132 -0.32 1.49 4.58
C ALA A 132 0.72 0.51 4.03
N ASP A 133 0.76 -0.72 4.55
CA ASP A 133 1.64 -1.79 4.04
C ASP A 133 1.40 -2.05 2.55
N LYS A 134 0.14 -2.26 2.14
CA LYS A 134 -0.23 -2.52 0.74
C LYS A 134 0.12 -1.33 -0.16
N ILE A 135 -0.22 -0.11 0.27
CA ILE A 135 0.03 1.11 -0.50
C ILE A 135 1.52 1.33 -0.69
N LEU A 136 2.31 1.32 0.40
CA LEU A 136 3.75 1.56 0.36
C LEU A 136 4.46 0.53 -0.51
N LYS A 137 4.12 -0.76 -0.34
CA LYS A 137 4.72 -1.83 -1.15
C LYS A 137 4.42 -1.65 -2.64
N THR A 138 3.16 -1.40 -2.98
CA THR A 138 2.74 -1.30 -4.38
C THR A 138 3.23 0.00 -5.04
N GLN A 139 3.16 1.14 -4.37
CA GLN A 139 3.60 2.42 -4.95
C GLN A 139 5.12 2.46 -5.13
N ASN A 140 5.89 2.03 -4.12
CA ASN A 140 7.36 2.00 -4.23
C ASN A 140 7.86 0.96 -5.26
N GLY A 141 7.07 -0.08 -5.53
CA GLY A 141 7.39 -1.11 -6.53
C GLY A 141 7.07 -0.72 -7.98
N TYR A 142 6.24 0.30 -8.20
CA TYR A 142 5.68 0.62 -9.52
C TYR A 142 6.74 1.02 -10.55
N VAL A 143 7.58 1.99 -10.21
CA VAL A 143 8.64 2.49 -11.10
C VAL A 143 9.67 1.40 -11.42
N PRO A 144 10.21 0.64 -10.43
CA PRO A 144 11.06 -0.52 -10.71
C PRO A 144 10.42 -1.56 -11.64
N TYR A 145 9.14 -1.86 -11.45
CA TYR A 145 8.41 -2.81 -12.30
C TYR A 145 8.32 -2.33 -13.75
N LEU A 146 7.94 -1.07 -13.97
CA LEU A 146 7.87 -0.53 -15.34
C LEU A 146 9.23 -0.47 -16.03
N ARG A 147 10.29 -0.16 -15.27
CA ARG A 147 11.67 -0.21 -15.79
C ARG A 147 12.11 -1.62 -16.19
N SER A 148 11.56 -2.69 -15.62
CA SER A 148 11.90 -4.06 -16.05
C SER A 148 10.99 -4.60 -17.15
N HIS A 149 9.78 -4.06 -17.32
CA HIS A 149 8.76 -4.62 -18.23
C HIS A 149 8.45 -3.76 -19.45
N ALA A 150 8.91 -2.51 -19.49
CA ALA A 150 8.63 -1.57 -20.56
C ALA A 150 9.82 -0.66 -20.94
N SER A 151 11.02 -1.00 -20.47
CA SER A 151 12.22 -0.27 -20.88
C SER A 151 12.61 -0.58 -22.31
N ALA A 152 12.75 0.48 -23.09
CA ALA A 152 13.70 0.58 -24.19
C ALA A 152 14.78 1.63 -23.81
N GLN A 153 15.23 1.62 -22.55
CA GLN A 153 16.36 2.43 -22.10
C GLN A 153 17.67 1.79 -22.56
#